data_AF-A0A1Y1X4E9-F1
#
_entry.id   AF-A0A1Y1X4E9-F1
#
_cell.length_a   1.000
_cell.length_b   1.000
_cell.length_c   1.000
_cell.angle_alpha   90.00
_cell.angle_beta   90.00
_cell.angle_gamma   90.00
#
_symmetry.space_group_name_H-M   'P 1'
#
loop_
_entity.id
_entity.type
_entity.pdbx_description
1 polymer ?
#
loop_
_entity_poly.entity_id
_entity_poly.type
_entity_poly.pdbx_seq_one_letter_code
_entity_poly.pdbx_strand_id
1 'polypeptide(L)'
;MVKILILELVIFFIINIGNAYNIKCKKYYNVTENDYCDKIAVENGISTKKLMILNKNLNCKENLTDFNKVCVKSKISFTDYFNLNFEGRCGKNYDKPSNDDEIYFMSANNNSNNNNNNNNNEKKDDDEKIKNSILNNDEEYLQIKNNTIFIVNEYQNSLDINIKNFKIKSFNFNKCKTNCINNSESIKQIINDDDYFYKINEILNYFNETIIKDEKLFYNGCLSQCLYLNELSDLYQKENIENKILEIKQEIGNFNEYEDSKINHLEERASVDCSKSNVYNKEGSKDGGITIYRENKNNAFLRYKKWNRDARIDGCSIPTDLGKNELIPFLPACNGHDVCYNCNTNKGICDQDFFSNMKKICNSDYPWWNIVAIGECIVEAGVVFSAVDLFGFSSFDEDKKWREKYVGTSAGINNPMWYCACSSNDKSKLMSKNFLIKDSNGNYHDYY
;
A
#
# COMPACT_ATOMS: atom_id res chain seq x y z
N MET A 1 7.26 34.90 -30.68
CA MET A 1 6.51 33.63 -30.65
C MET A 1 6.81 32.79 -29.40
N VAL A 2 8.07 32.55 -29.02
CA VAL A 2 8.44 31.75 -27.83
C VAL A 2 7.90 32.32 -26.49
N LYS A 3 7.76 33.65 -26.35
CA LYS A 3 7.26 34.28 -25.12
C LYS A 3 5.75 34.10 -24.85
N ILE A 4 4.95 33.77 -25.87
CA ILE A 4 3.50 33.57 -25.71
C ILE A 4 3.20 32.14 -25.22
N LEU A 5 3.96 31.15 -25.71
CA LEU A 5 3.88 29.74 -25.28
C LEU A 5 4.23 29.53 -23.80
N ILE A 6 5.23 30.27 -23.28
CA ILE A 6 5.62 30.17 -21.86
C ILE A 6 4.54 30.77 -20.95
N LEU A 7 3.83 31.82 -21.39
CA LEU A 7 2.78 32.46 -20.61
C LEU A 7 1.51 31.59 -20.56
N GLU A 8 1.15 30.91 -21.65
CA GLU A 8 0.03 29.95 -21.67
C GLU A 8 0.32 28.72 -20.81
N LEU A 9 1.55 28.20 -20.82
CA LEU A 9 1.98 27.11 -19.93
C LEU A 9 1.90 27.53 -18.45
N VAL A 10 2.38 28.72 -18.10
CA VAL A 10 2.36 29.20 -16.70
C VAL A 10 0.92 29.47 -16.22
N ILE A 11 0.03 29.95 -17.09
CA ILE A 11 -1.40 30.13 -16.75
C ILE A 11 -2.10 28.77 -16.56
N PHE A 12 -1.74 27.74 -17.34
CA PHE A 12 -2.24 26.38 -17.14
C PHE A 12 -1.76 25.77 -15.80
N PHE A 13 -0.54 26.09 -15.37
CA PHE A 13 0.00 25.68 -14.08
C PHE A 13 -0.69 26.37 -12.90
N ILE A 14 -0.98 27.68 -12.98
CA ILE A 14 -1.60 28.43 -11.89
C ILE A 14 -3.08 28.04 -11.70
N ILE A 15 -3.79 27.63 -12.76
CA ILE A 15 -5.20 27.20 -12.66
C ILE A 15 -5.34 25.80 -12.03
N ASN A 16 -4.34 24.93 -12.13
CA ASN A 16 -4.42 23.58 -11.54
C ASN A 16 -4.14 23.54 -10.03
N ILE A 17 -3.32 24.45 -9.49
CA ILE A 17 -2.93 24.45 -8.08
C ILE A 17 -4.05 25.00 -7.16
N GLY A 18 -4.99 25.77 -7.72
CA GLY A 18 -6.14 26.33 -6.98
C GLY A 18 -7.39 25.44 -6.91
N ASN A 19 -7.41 24.30 -7.61
CA ASN A 19 -8.52 23.34 -7.50
C ASN A 19 -8.30 22.46 -6.27
N ALA A 20 -8.43 23.04 -5.08
CA ALA A 20 -8.89 22.27 -3.94
C ALA A 20 -10.22 21.65 -4.37
N TYR A 21 -10.18 20.40 -4.83
CA TYR A 21 -11.28 19.68 -5.50
C TYR A 21 -12.58 19.90 -4.73
N ASN A 22 -13.38 20.87 -5.17
CA ASN A 22 -14.66 21.17 -4.56
C ASN A 22 -15.65 20.20 -5.19
N ILE A 23 -15.60 18.95 -4.70
CA ILE A 23 -16.46 17.86 -5.16
C ILE A 23 -17.91 18.28 -4.95
N LYS A 24 -18.57 18.70 -6.03
CA LYS A 24 -19.97 19.13 -5.99
C LYS A 24 -20.88 17.93 -5.75
N CYS A 25 -21.25 17.74 -4.48
CA CYS A 25 -22.10 16.64 -4.09
C CYS A 25 -23.48 16.70 -4.78
N LYS A 26 -23.93 15.57 -5.31
CA LYS A 26 -25.22 15.40 -5.99
C LYS A 26 -26.27 14.70 -5.12
N LYS A 27 -25.86 13.93 -4.12
CA LYS A 27 -26.75 13.23 -3.18
C LYS A 27 -26.08 13.15 -1.82
N TYR A 28 -26.81 13.55 -0.79
CA TYR A 28 -26.43 13.39 0.60
C TYR A 28 -27.21 12.24 1.24
N TYR A 29 -26.57 11.56 2.18
CA TYR A 29 -27.18 10.61 3.10
C TYR A 29 -27.22 11.24 4.49
N ASN A 30 -28.34 11.10 5.20
CA ASN A 30 -28.47 11.56 6.58
C ASN A 30 -27.98 10.43 7.49
N VAL A 31 -26.92 10.68 8.26
CA VAL A 31 -26.38 9.66 9.17
C VAL A 31 -27.40 9.38 10.27
N THR A 32 -27.59 8.11 10.57
CA THR A 32 -28.46 7.59 11.61
C THR A 32 -27.64 6.93 12.71
N GLU A 33 -28.27 6.68 13.85
CA GLU A 33 -27.65 5.93 14.94
C GLU A 33 -27.22 4.54 14.46
N ASN A 34 -26.04 4.10 14.89
CA ASN A 34 -25.40 2.84 14.50
C ASN A 34 -24.88 2.75 13.07
N ASP A 35 -24.86 3.85 12.31
CA ASP A 35 -24.16 3.86 11.04
C ASP A 35 -22.65 3.77 11.20
N TYR A 36 -22.03 3.14 10.21
CA TYR A 36 -20.59 3.09 9.99
C TYR A 36 -20.33 3.19 8.48
N CYS A 37 -19.10 3.54 8.10
CA CYS A 37 -18.80 3.91 6.71
C CYS A 37 -19.17 2.83 5.70
N ASP A 38 -18.81 1.56 5.94
CA ASP A 38 -19.10 0.48 5.01
C ASP A 38 -20.60 0.28 4.78
N LYS A 39 -21.42 0.39 5.84
CA LYS A 39 -22.89 0.31 5.72
C LYS A 39 -23.42 1.43 4.82
N ILE A 40 -23.07 2.68 5.11
CA ILE A 40 -23.51 3.84 4.32
C ILE A 40 -23.06 3.69 2.86
N ALA A 41 -21.81 3.28 2.65
CA ALA A 41 -21.23 3.13 1.33
C ALA A 41 -21.98 2.06 0.51
N VAL A 42 -22.13 0.85 1.08
CA VAL A 42 -22.82 -0.27 0.44
C VAL A 42 -24.29 0.03 0.17
N GLU A 43 -25.03 0.61 1.11
CA GLU A 43 -26.43 1.01 0.92
C GLU A 43 -26.62 2.02 -0.21
N ASN A 44 -25.57 2.80 -0.53
CA ASN A 44 -25.58 3.77 -1.63
C ASN A 44 -24.84 3.29 -2.89
N GLY A 45 -24.39 2.03 -2.91
CA GLY A 45 -23.73 1.43 -4.07
C GLY A 45 -22.38 2.07 -4.41
N ILE A 46 -21.64 2.50 -3.39
CA ILE A 46 -20.28 3.05 -3.51
C ILE A 46 -19.32 2.34 -2.56
N SER A 47 -18.01 2.41 -2.81
CA SER A 47 -17.02 1.94 -1.84
C SER A 47 -16.83 2.92 -0.69
N THR A 48 -16.32 2.43 0.45
CA THR A 48 -15.88 3.27 1.57
C THR A 48 -14.75 4.21 1.15
N LYS A 49 -13.83 3.75 0.28
CA LYS A 49 -12.79 4.62 -0.29
C LYS A 49 -13.39 5.81 -1.03
N LYS A 50 -14.40 5.58 -1.86
CA LYS A 50 -15.14 6.66 -2.52
C LYS A 50 -15.87 7.55 -1.53
N LEU A 51 -16.52 6.97 -0.53
CA LEU A 51 -17.19 7.75 0.53
C LEU A 51 -16.21 8.71 1.20
N MET A 52 -14.99 8.26 1.52
CA MET A 52 -13.93 9.10 2.10
C MET A 52 -13.42 10.16 1.10
N ILE A 53 -13.24 9.82 -0.18
CA ILE A 53 -12.86 10.79 -1.22
C ILE A 53 -13.91 11.91 -1.32
N LEU A 54 -15.20 11.54 -1.29
CA LEU A 54 -16.32 12.49 -1.33
C LEU A 54 -16.44 13.35 -0.07
N ASN A 55 -15.86 12.91 1.06
CA ASN A 55 -15.97 13.54 2.37
C ASN A 55 -14.61 13.57 3.07
N LYS A 56 -13.70 14.46 2.64
CA LYS A 56 -12.29 14.47 3.10
C LYS A 56 -12.08 14.53 4.62
N ASN A 57 -13.05 15.06 5.37
CA ASN A 57 -12.99 15.15 6.84
C ASN A 57 -13.64 13.96 7.55
N LEU A 58 -14.18 12.99 6.80
CA LEU A 58 -14.83 11.81 7.36
C LEU A 58 -13.78 10.85 7.91
N ASN A 59 -13.78 10.63 9.22
CA ASN A 59 -13.00 9.58 9.85
C ASN A 59 -13.87 8.34 10.07
N CYS A 60 -13.60 7.27 9.31
CA CYS A 60 -14.36 6.02 9.41
C CYS A 60 -14.08 5.21 10.69
N LYS A 61 -13.08 5.61 11.49
CA LYS A 61 -12.78 5.03 12.81
C LYS A 61 -13.55 5.71 13.94
N GLU A 62 -14.15 6.87 13.69
CA GLU A 62 -14.87 7.65 14.70
C GLU A 62 -16.38 7.43 14.61
N ASN A 63 -17.10 7.87 15.63
CA ASN A 63 -18.55 7.84 15.63
C ASN A 63 -19.10 8.82 14.59
N LEU A 64 -19.81 8.31 13.60
CA LEU A 64 -20.34 9.13 12.50
C LEU A 64 -21.42 10.13 12.94
N THR A 65 -21.91 10.06 14.18
CA THR A 65 -22.96 10.94 14.72
C THR A 65 -22.59 12.42 14.71
N ASP A 66 -21.29 12.75 14.67
CA ASP A 66 -20.82 14.13 14.56
C ASP A 66 -21.12 14.72 13.16
N PHE A 67 -21.42 13.86 12.18
CA PHE A 67 -21.83 14.25 10.83
C PHE A 67 -23.33 14.13 10.65
N ASN A 68 -24.03 15.26 10.51
CA ASN A 68 -25.46 15.24 10.16
C ASN A 68 -25.73 14.65 8.76
N LYS A 69 -24.80 14.87 7.82
CA LYS A 69 -24.94 14.43 6.41
C LYS A 69 -23.59 14.10 5.80
N VAL A 70 -23.55 13.06 4.99
CA VAL A 70 -22.38 12.67 4.19
C VAL A 70 -22.72 12.61 2.70
N CYS A 71 -21.78 13.00 1.84
CA CYS A 71 -21.93 12.93 0.40
C CYS A 71 -21.76 11.50 -0.10
N VAL A 72 -22.77 10.97 -0.81
CA VAL A 72 -22.76 9.58 -1.34
C VAL A 72 -22.83 9.52 -2.87
N LYS A 73 -22.89 10.67 -3.54
CA LYS A 73 -22.88 10.73 -5.00
C LYS A 73 -22.23 12.00 -5.49
N SER A 74 -21.18 11.86 -6.29
CA SER A 74 -20.60 12.96 -7.08
C SER A 74 -19.98 12.40 -8.36
N LYS A 75 -19.52 13.30 -9.24
CA LYS A 75 -18.64 12.92 -10.34
C LYS A 75 -17.22 12.88 -9.78
N ILE A 76 -16.59 11.72 -9.89
CA ILE A 76 -15.16 11.50 -9.64
C ILE A 76 -14.55 10.94 -10.91
N SER A 77 -13.25 11.08 -11.01
CA SER A 77 -12.37 10.65 -12.08
C SER A 77 -11.37 9.63 -11.55
N PHE A 78 -10.67 8.95 -12.44
CA PHE A 78 -9.58 8.05 -12.06
C PHE A 78 -8.51 8.77 -11.24
N THR A 79 -8.29 10.06 -11.50
CA THR A 79 -7.30 10.86 -10.77
C THR A 79 -7.70 11.17 -9.32
N ASP A 80 -8.99 11.07 -8.99
CA ASP A 80 -9.47 11.22 -7.61
C ASP A 80 -9.16 9.96 -6.77
N TYR A 81 -9.06 8.79 -7.41
CA TYR A 81 -8.70 7.51 -6.77
C TYR A 81 -7.21 7.24 -6.75
N PHE A 82 -6.49 7.79 -7.72
CA PHE A 82 -5.06 7.69 -7.90
C PHE A 82 -4.62 9.07 -8.31
N ASN A 83 -3.98 9.86 -7.44
CA ASN A 83 -3.55 11.20 -7.83
C ASN A 83 -2.39 11.10 -8.82
N LEU A 84 -2.67 10.72 -10.07
CA LEU A 84 -1.71 10.48 -11.13
C LEU A 84 -1.26 11.81 -11.68
N ASN A 85 -0.28 12.39 -11.01
CA ASN A 85 0.42 13.51 -11.58
C ASN A 85 1.41 12.97 -12.62
N PHE A 86 0.93 12.68 -13.84
CA PHE A 86 1.73 12.33 -15.01
C PHE A 86 2.52 13.53 -15.57
N GLU A 87 2.95 14.47 -14.72
CA GLU A 87 4.06 15.31 -15.07
C GLU A 87 5.26 14.38 -15.22
N GLY A 88 5.53 13.89 -16.44
CA GLY A 88 6.53 12.89 -16.83
C GLY A 88 7.97 13.24 -16.44
N ARG A 89 8.20 13.41 -15.15
CA ARG A 89 9.41 13.88 -14.49
C ARG A 89 9.69 12.97 -13.31
N CYS A 90 9.76 11.69 -13.59
CA CYS A 90 10.65 10.82 -12.83
C CYS A 90 12.08 11.36 -13.04
N GLY A 91 12.52 12.30 -12.21
CA GLY A 91 13.96 12.50 -11.96
C GLY A 91 14.61 13.88 -12.13
N LYS A 92 13.96 15.00 -12.49
CA LYS A 92 14.72 16.28 -12.61
C LYS A 92 14.14 17.57 -12.01
N ASN A 93 12.85 17.66 -11.62
CA ASN A 93 12.30 18.92 -11.07
C ASN A 93 11.48 18.79 -9.78
N TYR A 94 11.52 17.64 -9.09
CA TYR A 94 11.11 17.55 -7.68
C TYR A 94 12.22 18.07 -6.73
N ASP A 95 13.14 18.88 -7.26
CA ASP A 95 14.47 19.15 -6.70
C ASP A 95 14.52 20.17 -5.57
N LYS A 96 13.38 20.63 -5.08
CA LYS A 96 13.29 21.27 -3.77
C LYS A 96 12.00 20.81 -3.11
N PRO A 97 12.04 20.05 -1.99
CA PRO A 97 10.94 20.19 -1.05
C PRO A 97 10.74 21.70 -0.85
N SER A 98 9.50 22.18 -0.93
CA SER A 98 9.25 23.49 -0.38
C SER A 98 9.77 23.45 1.07
N ASN A 99 10.36 24.53 1.59
CA ASN A 99 10.79 24.53 2.99
C ASN A 99 9.62 24.21 3.96
N ASP A 100 8.38 24.20 3.46
CA ASP A 100 7.18 23.83 4.18
C ASP A 100 6.93 22.30 4.21
N ASP A 101 7.49 21.52 3.28
CA ASP A 101 7.44 20.04 3.29
C ASP A 101 8.45 19.41 4.27
N GLU A 102 9.45 20.19 4.72
CA GLU A 102 10.37 19.76 5.80
C GLU A 102 9.66 19.66 7.16
N ILE A 103 8.53 20.35 7.34
CA ILE A 103 7.82 20.41 8.62
C ILE A 103 6.89 19.20 8.81
N TYR A 104 6.33 18.62 7.75
CA TYR A 104 5.38 17.50 7.87
C TYR A 104 6.02 16.16 8.24
N PHE A 105 7.35 16.02 8.13
CA PHE A 105 8.11 14.86 8.58
C PHE A 105 8.79 15.04 9.94
N MET A 106 8.67 16.20 10.60
CA MET A 106 9.42 16.52 11.83
C MET A 106 8.60 16.99 13.03
N SER A 107 7.26 16.92 13.02
CA SER A 107 6.45 17.20 14.22
C SER A 107 5.73 15.97 14.78
N ALA A 108 6.44 14.85 14.92
CA ALA A 108 6.21 13.97 16.07
C ALA A 108 6.97 14.60 17.23
N ASN A 109 6.25 15.24 18.14
CA ASN A 109 6.76 16.04 19.24
C ASN A 109 7.85 15.27 20.02
N ASN A 110 9.08 15.80 20.06
CA ASN A 110 10.26 15.25 20.75
C ASN A 110 10.15 15.35 22.29
N ASN A 111 8.99 15.00 22.84
CA ASN A 111 8.76 14.77 24.26
C ASN A 111 8.19 13.38 24.52
N SER A 112 8.43 12.43 23.62
CA SER A 112 8.25 11.01 23.93
C SER A 112 9.53 10.49 24.58
N ASN A 113 9.47 10.33 25.91
CA ASN A 113 10.48 9.57 26.65
C ASN A 113 10.75 8.23 25.94
N ASN A 114 12.03 7.92 25.76
CA ASN A 114 12.56 6.69 25.21
C ASN A 114 11.91 5.45 25.85
N ASN A 115 10.97 4.82 25.15
CA ASN A 115 10.44 3.49 25.48
C ASN A 115 9.94 2.74 24.21
N ASN A 116 10.63 2.90 23.07
CA ASN A 116 10.28 2.20 21.83
C ASN A 116 11.09 0.91 21.64
N ASN A 117 10.86 -0.06 22.55
CA ASN A 117 11.46 -1.40 22.51
C ASN A 117 10.47 -2.54 22.21
N ASN A 118 9.26 -2.23 21.75
CA ASN A 118 8.13 -3.11 22.01
C ASN A 118 7.61 -3.97 20.84
N ASN A 119 7.24 -3.55 19.65
CA ASN A 119 6.29 -4.32 18.80
C ASN A 119 6.33 -5.87 18.67
N ASN A 120 7.48 -6.57 18.56
CA ASN A 120 7.47 -8.06 18.60
C ASN A 120 7.30 -8.61 20.02
N ASN A 121 7.87 -7.90 21.00
CA ASN A 121 7.50 -8.08 22.39
C ASN A 121 6.08 -7.60 22.62
N GLU A 122 5.57 -6.57 21.94
CA GLU A 122 4.22 -6.01 22.09
C GLU A 122 3.18 -6.96 21.53
N LYS A 123 3.41 -7.63 20.39
CA LYS A 123 2.51 -8.69 19.93
C LYS A 123 2.52 -9.92 20.84
N LYS A 124 3.69 -10.32 21.34
CA LYS A 124 3.78 -11.37 22.35
C LYS A 124 3.11 -10.95 23.67
N ASP A 125 3.25 -9.68 24.03
CA ASP A 125 2.67 -9.05 25.21
C ASP A 125 1.16 -8.85 25.01
N ASP A 126 0.66 -8.62 23.81
CA ASP A 126 -0.76 -8.55 23.47
C ASP A 126 -1.38 -9.93 23.50
N ASP A 127 -0.72 -10.94 22.93
CA ASP A 127 -1.13 -12.33 23.05
C ASP A 127 -1.17 -12.79 24.52
N GLU A 128 -0.16 -12.44 25.30
CA GLU A 128 -0.10 -12.73 26.73
C GLU A 128 -1.13 -11.92 27.54
N LYS A 129 -1.36 -10.64 27.22
CA LYS A 129 -2.39 -9.80 27.83
C LYS A 129 -3.79 -10.32 27.55
N ILE A 130 -4.11 -10.66 26.31
CA ILE A 130 -5.41 -11.25 25.93
C ILE A 130 -5.62 -12.55 26.71
N LYS A 131 -4.60 -13.41 26.69
CA LYS A 131 -4.63 -14.71 27.37
C LYS A 131 -4.76 -14.60 28.88
N ASN A 132 -4.17 -13.58 29.51
CA ASN A 132 -4.20 -13.42 30.96
C ASN A 132 -5.35 -12.54 31.47
N SER A 133 -5.88 -11.65 30.63
CA SER A 133 -6.84 -10.61 31.06
C SER A 133 -8.26 -10.81 30.54
N ILE A 134 -8.43 -11.48 29.41
CA ILE A 134 -9.73 -11.57 28.71
C ILE A 134 -10.21 -13.03 28.58
N LEU A 135 -9.27 -13.93 28.28
CA LEU A 135 -9.55 -15.35 28.04
C LEU A 135 -9.13 -16.17 29.28
N ASN A 136 -9.90 -17.22 29.60
CA ASN A 136 -9.72 -17.94 30.85
C ASN A 136 -8.69 -19.07 30.76
N ASN A 137 -8.34 -19.51 29.54
CA ASN A 137 -7.38 -20.59 29.29
C ASN A 137 -6.82 -20.59 27.85
N ASP A 138 -5.80 -21.42 27.62
CA ASP A 138 -5.11 -21.60 26.34
C ASP A 138 -6.02 -22.12 25.22
N GLU A 139 -6.99 -22.97 25.53
CA GLU A 139 -7.89 -23.58 24.56
C GLU A 139 -8.85 -22.54 23.97
N GLU A 140 -9.44 -21.70 24.82
CA GLU A 140 -10.27 -20.56 24.45
C GLU A 140 -9.48 -19.58 23.57
N TYR A 141 -8.25 -19.23 23.97
CA TYR A 141 -7.35 -18.39 23.16
C TYR A 141 -7.10 -18.96 21.76
N LEU A 142 -6.77 -20.25 21.67
CA LEU A 142 -6.52 -20.90 20.37
C LEU A 142 -7.79 -20.96 19.52
N GLN A 143 -8.97 -21.20 20.13
CA GLN A 143 -10.24 -21.20 19.43
C GLN A 143 -10.57 -19.83 18.83
N ILE A 144 -10.52 -18.76 19.64
CA ILE A 144 -10.77 -17.39 19.17
C ILE A 144 -9.77 -17.01 18.07
N LYS A 145 -8.49 -17.33 18.25
CA LYS A 145 -7.44 -17.06 17.25
C LYS A 145 -7.68 -17.80 15.93
N ASN A 146 -8.00 -19.09 15.98
CA ASN A 146 -8.25 -19.90 14.79
C ASN A 146 -9.50 -19.45 14.04
N ASN A 147 -10.59 -19.14 14.75
CA ASN A 147 -11.81 -18.58 14.17
C ASN A 147 -11.52 -17.25 13.47
N THR A 148 -10.70 -16.42 14.09
CA THR A 148 -10.34 -15.11 13.53
C THR A 148 -9.48 -15.24 12.27
N ILE A 149 -8.49 -16.13 12.27
CA ILE A 149 -7.69 -16.46 11.09
C ILE A 149 -8.58 -17.00 9.97
N PHE A 150 -9.56 -17.85 10.31
CA PHE A 150 -10.53 -18.36 9.35
C PHE A 150 -11.34 -17.22 8.71
N ILE A 151 -11.88 -16.29 9.51
CA ILE A 151 -12.64 -15.14 8.99
C ILE A 151 -11.80 -14.29 8.04
N VAL A 152 -10.54 -14.00 8.40
CA VAL A 152 -9.60 -13.26 7.53
C VAL A 152 -9.39 -13.98 6.19
N ASN A 153 -9.21 -15.30 6.21
CA ASN A 153 -9.02 -16.08 4.99
C ASN A 153 -10.29 -16.10 4.12
N GLU A 154 -11.47 -16.25 4.73
CA GLU A 154 -12.74 -16.18 4.02
C GLU A 154 -12.97 -14.80 3.40
N TYR A 155 -12.60 -13.73 4.11
CA TYR A 155 -12.65 -12.38 3.57
C TYR A 155 -11.74 -12.23 2.34
N GLN A 156 -10.50 -12.74 2.39
CA GLN A 156 -9.58 -12.74 1.25
C GLN A 156 -10.11 -13.53 0.05
N ASN A 157 -10.68 -14.71 0.31
CA ASN A 157 -11.27 -15.58 -0.71
C ASN A 157 -12.43 -14.90 -1.42
N SER A 158 -13.19 -14.05 -0.72
CA SER A 158 -14.33 -13.36 -1.31
C SER A 158 -13.95 -12.40 -2.42
N LEU A 159 -12.84 -11.69 -2.26
CA LEU A 159 -12.39 -10.66 -3.19
C LEU A 159 -11.86 -11.23 -4.52
N ASP A 160 -11.74 -12.56 -4.64
CA ASP A 160 -11.17 -13.25 -5.80
C ASP A 160 -9.77 -12.73 -6.16
N ILE A 161 -9.04 -12.21 -5.15
CA ILE A 161 -7.64 -11.78 -5.29
C ILE A 161 -6.75 -13.03 -5.20
N ASN A 162 -7.00 -13.99 -6.11
CA ASN A 162 -6.08 -15.07 -6.35
C ASN A 162 -4.90 -14.50 -7.16
N ILE A 163 -3.77 -14.36 -6.47
CA ILE A 163 -2.49 -13.74 -6.85
C ILE A 163 -2.10 -13.96 -8.33
N LYS A 164 -2.45 -15.10 -8.91
CA LYS A 164 -2.00 -15.48 -10.25
C LYS A 164 -2.76 -14.82 -11.39
N ASN A 165 -4.02 -14.41 -11.18
CA ASN A 165 -4.94 -14.08 -12.28
C ASN A 165 -5.71 -12.76 -12.09
N PHE A 166 -5.49 -12.02 -11.00
CA PHE A 166 -6.23 -10.78 -10.78
C PHE A 166 -5.85 -9.75 -11.86
N LYS A 167 -6.84 -9.30 -12.62
CA LYS A 167 -6.71 -8.21 -13.59
C LYS A 167 -7.89 -7.27 -13.39
N ILE A 168 -7.61 -6.01 -13.06
CA ILE A 168 -8.69 -5.04 -12.77
C ILE A 168 -9.69 -4.93 -13.92
N LYS A 169 -9.21 -5.01 -15.17
CA LYS A 169 -10.04 -4.93 -16.38
C LYS A 169 -11.05 -6.07 -16.54
N SER A 170 -10.79 -7.21 -15.91
CA SER A 170 -11.69 -8.38 -15.93
C SER A 170 -12.36 -8.61 -14.57
N PHE A 171 -12.30 -7.63 -13.68
CA PHE A 171 -12.98 -7.73 -12.40
C PHE A 171 -14.48 -7.94 -12.60
N ASN A 172 -15.04 -8.95 -11.93
CA ASN A 172 -16.45 -9.30 -12.01
C ASN A 172 -17.13 -9.01 -10.68
N PHE A 173 -17.82 -7.87 -10.61
CA PHE A 173 -18.52 -7.44 -9.40
C PHE A 173 -19.56 -8.46 -8.92
N ASN A 174 -20.33 -9.07 -9.82
CA ASN A 174 -21.35 -10.06 -9.44
C ASN A 174 -20.72 -11.31 -8.83
N LYS A 175 -19.59 -11.79 -9.38
CA LYS A 175 -18.84 -12.90 -8.80
C LYS A 175 -18.31 -12.55 -7.40
N CYS A 176 -17.68 -11.39 -7.26
CA CYS A 176 -17.18 -10.89 -5.97
C CYS A 176 -18.31 -10.77 -4.94
N LYS A 177 -19.44 -10.17 -5.32
CA LYS A 177 -20.64 -10.04 -4.49
C LYS A 177 -21.18 -11.41 -4.06
N THR A 178 -21.30 -12.37 -4.97
CA THR A 178 -21.74 -13.74 -4.65
C THR A 178 -20.79 -14.40 -3.66
N ASN A 179 -19.47 -14.23 -3.83
CA ASN A 179 -18.51 -14.78 -2.88
C ASN A 179 -18.64 -14.11 -1.50
N CYS A 180 -18.80 -12.77 -1.43
CA CYS A 180 -19.07 -12.08 -0.16
C CYS A 180 -20.32 -12.62 0.54
N ILE A 181 -21.40 -12.89 -0.21
CA ILE A 181 -22.62 -13.50 0.35
C ILE A 181 -22.30 -14.88 0.93
N ASN A 182 -21.71 -15.77 0.12
CA ASN A 182 -21.43 -17.14 0.53
C ASN A 182 -20.51 -17.20 1.76
N ASN A 183 -19.45 -16.40 1.77
CA ASN A 183 -18.48 -16.40 2.85
C ASN A 183 -19.05 -15.69 4.09
N SER A 184 -19.91 -14.68 3.92
CA SER A 184 -20.63 -14.08 5.05
C SER A 184 -21.55 -15.08 5.75
N GLU A 185 -22.16 -16.03 5.03
CA GLU A 185 -22.95 -17.11 5.65
C GLU A 185 -22.07 -18.09 6.43
N SER A 186 -20.87 -18.42 5.93
CA SER A 186 -19.89 -19.22 6.69
C SER A 186 -19.39 -18.50 7.94
N ILE A 187 -19.10 -17.20 7.82
CA ILE A 187 -18.68 -16.35 8.94
C ILE A 187 -19.83 -16.18 9.96
N LYS A 188 -21.08 -16.10 9.50
CA LYS A 188 -22.26 -15.96 10.35
C LYS A 188 -22.41 -17.13 11.33
N GLN A 189 -21.99 -18.34 10.96
CA GLN A 189 -21.98 -19.48 11.89
C GLN A 189 -21.02 -19.27 13.07
N ILE A 190 -19.90 -18.57 12.85
CA ILE A 190 -18.91 -18.22 13.87
C ILE A 190 -19.37 -16.99 14.67
N ILE A 191 -19.97 -16.00 14.02
CA ILE A 191 -20.47 -14.78 14.68
C ILE A 191 -21.71 -15.05 15.54
N ASN A 192 -22.57 -15.98 15.14
CA ASN A 192 -23.74 -16.38 15.91
C ASN A 192 -23.37 -17.23 17.13
N ASP A 193 -22.11 -17.61 17.28
CA ASP A 193 -21.58 -18.07 18.56
C ASP A 193 -21.45 -16.83 19.47
N ASP A 194 -22.46 -16.64 20.33
CA ASP A 194 -22.55 -15.51 21.26
C ASP A 194 -21.26 -15.34 22.07
N ASP A 195 -20.57 -16.44 22.38
CA ASP A 195 -19.30 -16.44 23.12
C ASP A 195 -18.17 -15.84 22.26
N TYR A 196 -18.00 -16.29 21.02
CA TYR A 196 -16.99 -15.73 20.11
C TYR A 196 -17.21 -14.22 19.89
N PHE A 197 -18.44 -13.81 19.59
CA PHE A 197 -18.75 -12.42 19.29
C PHE A 197 -18.55 -11.51 20.51
N TYR A 198 -18.98 -11.97 21.69
CA TYR A 198 -18.74 -11.26 22.93
C TYR A 198 -17.23 -11.12 23.20
N LYS A 199 -16.47 -12.21 23.09
CA LYS A 199 -15.03 -12.24 23.37
C LYS A 199 -14.20 -11.40 22.41
N ILE A 200 -14.48 -11.45 21.11
CA ILE A 200 -13.75 -10.61 20.16
C ILE A 200 -14.04 -9.12 20.40
N ASN A 201 -15.26 -8.76 20.80
CA ASN A 201 -15.59 -7.39 21.18
C ASN A 201 -14.96 -6.96 22.50
N GLU A 202 -14.81 -7.86 23.48
CA GLU A 202 -14.02 -7.58 24.69
C GLU A 202 -12.55 -7.29 24.33
N ILE A 203 -11.95 -8.09 23.43
CA ILE A 203 -10.59 -7.88 22.93
C ILE A 203 -10.47 -6.52 22.23
N LEU A 204 -11.36 -6.22 21.28
CA LEU A 204 -11.34 -4.94 20.56
C LEU A 204 -11.48 -3.76 21.52
N ASN A 205 -12.43 -3.83 22.45
CA ASN A 205 -12.63 -2.77 23.43
C ASN A 205 -11.42 -2.60 24.36
N TYR A 206 -10.75 -3.69 24.76
CA TYR A 206 -9.54 -3.64 25.58
C TYR A 206 -8.40 -2.87 24.90
N PHE A 207 -8.30 -2.96 23.57
CA PHE A 207 -7.31 -2.22 22.78
C PHE A 207 -7.82 -0.86 22.26
N ASN A 208 -8.98 -0.38 22.71
CA ASN A 208 -9.65 0.84 22.21
C ASN A 208 -9.92 0.82 20.70
N GLU A 209 -10.24 -0.36 20.17
CA GLU A 209 -10.51 -0.58 18.75
C GLU A 209 -12.01 -0.61 18.48
N THR A 210 -12.38 -0.43 17.21
CA THR A 210 -13.79 -0.37 16.82
C THR A 210 -14.45 -1.74 17.02
N ILE A 211 -15.40 -1.82 17.95
CA ILE A 211 -16.18 -3.04 18.18
C ILE A 211 -17.05 -3.40 16.97
N ILE A 212 -17.31 -4.69 16.80
CA ILE A 212 -18.21 -5.23 15.79
C ILE A 212 -19.64 -4.96 16.25
N LYS A 213 -20.34 -4.05 15.54
CA LYS A 213 -21.70 -3.61 15.91
C LYS A 213 -22.81 -4.52 15.37
N ASP A 214 -22.58 -5.19 14.26
CA ASP A 214 -23.55 -6.09 13.65
C ASP A 214 -22.89 -7.21 12.84
N GLU A 215 -23.63 -8.29 12.60
CA GLU A 215 -23.21 -9.42 11.75
C GLU A 215 -22.94 -9.00 10.29
N LYS A 216 -23.49 -7.84 9.86
CA LYS A 216 -23.34 -7.32 8.50
C LYS A 216 -22.03 -6.58 8.31
N LEU A 217 -21.24 -6.31 9.35
CA LEU A 217 -19.97 -5.59 9.24
C LEU A 217 -19.06 -6.25 8.21
N PHE A 218 -18.92 -7.58 8.29
CA PHE A 218 -18.08 -8.35 7.36
C PHE A 218 -18.63 -8.35 5.95
N TYR A 219 -19.95 -8.52 5.81
CA TYR A 219 -20.61 -8.45 4.51
C TYR A 219 -20.44 -7.09 3.85
N ASN A 220 -20.68 -6.01 4.61
CA ASN A 220 -20.60 -4.63 4.14
C ASN A 220 -19.16 -4.27 3.83
N GLY A 221 -18.20 -4.63 4.69
CA GLY A 221 -16.78 -4.46 4.42
C GLY A 221 -16.38 -5.19 3.13
N CYS A 222 -16.75 -6.46 2.98
CA CYS A 222 -16.43 -7.24 1.79
C CYS A 222 -17.02 -6.62 0.51
N LEU A 223 -18.30 -6.25 0.55
CA LEU A 223 -19.00 -5.66 -0.58
C LEU A 223 -18.49 -4.26 -0.92
N SER A 224 -18.10 -3.47 0.09
CA SER A 224 -17.44 -2.17 -0.06
C SER A 224 -16.14 -2.30 -0.86
N GLN A 225 -15.36 -3.35 -0.60
CA GLN A 225 -14.15 -3.64 -1.38
C GLN A 225 -14.45 -4.16 -2.79
N CYS A 226 -15.48 -5.00 -2.97
CA CYS A 226 -15.94 -5.36 -4.31
C CYS A 226 -16.38 -4.13 -5.11
N LEU A 227 -17.09 -3.19 -4.48
CA LEU A 227 -17.48 -1.92 -5.08
C LEU A 227 -16.26 -1.08 -5.44
N TYR A 228 -15.22 -1.07 -4.60
CA TYR A 228 -14.00 -0.33 -4.87
C TYR A 228 -13.31 -0.85 -6.14
N LEU A 229 -13.10 -2.16 -6.24
CA LEU A 229 -12.51 -2.78 -7.43
C LEU A 229 -13.38 -2.59 -8.68
N ASN A 230 -14.71 -2.63 -8.52
CA ASN A 230 -15.64 -2.33 -9.62
C ASN A 230 -15.50 -0.89 -10.10
N GLU A 231 -15.46 0.09 -9.19
CA GLU A 231 -15.30 1.50 -9.51
C GLU A 231 -13.99 1.78 -10.24
N LEU A 232 -12.90 1.12 -9.81
CA LEU A 232 -11.60 1.21 -10.50
C LEU A 232 -11.66 0.59 -11.89
N SER A 233 -12.28 -0.58 -12.05
CA SER A 233 -12.47 -1.24 -13.35
C SER A 233 -13.31 -0.37 -14.30
N ASP A 234 -14.43 0.18 -13.80
CA ASP A 234 -15.32 1.06 -14.56
C ASP A 234 -14.59 2.32 -15.03
N LEU A 235 -13.81 2.96 -14.15
CA LEU A 235 -13.02 4.13 -14.50
C LEU A 235 -11.91 3.79 -15.50
N TYR A 236 -11.22 2.67 -15.30
CA TYR A 236 -10.19 2.18 -16.23
C TYR A 236 -10.73 2.06 -17.65
N GLN A 237 -11.90 1.42 -17.81
CA GLN A 237 -12.56 1.26 -19.10
C GLN A 237 -13.08 2.58 -19.66
N LYS A 238 -13.82 3.36 -18.85
CA LYS A 238 -14.49 4.59 -19.27
C LYS A 238 -13.52 5.69 -19.68
N GLU A 239 -12.40 5.81 -18.97
CA GLU A 239 -11.39 6.84 -19.26
C GLU A 239 -10.34 6.38 -20.27
N ASN A 240 -10.52 5.18 -20.85
CA ASN A 240 -9.63 4.60 -21.84
C ASN A 240 -8.16 4.64 -21.40
N ILE A 241 -7.93 4.23 -20.15
CA ILE A 241 -6.61 4.32 -19.51
C ILE A 241 -5.56 3.53 -20.30
N GLU A 242 -5.95 2.40 -20.91
CA GLU A 242 -5.05 1.60 -21.76
C GLU A 242 -4.50 2.41 -22.94
N ASN A 243 -5.35 3.15 -23.66
CA ASN A 243 -4.87 3.98 -24.76
C ASN A 243 -4.01 5.14 -24.27
N LYS A 244 -4.38 5.78 -23.15
CA LYS A 244 -3.55 6.84 -22.55
C LYS A 244 -2.16 6.32 -22.16
N ILE A 245 -2.07 5.12 -21.60
CA ILE A 245 -0.79 4.46 -21.31
C ILE A 245 0.00 4.22 -22.60
N LEU A 246 -0.66 3.75 -23.67
CA LEU A 246 0.00 3.52 -24.97
C LEU A 246 0.50 4.82 -25.60
N GLU A 247 -0.28 5.90 -25.53
CA GLU A 247 0.10 7.24 -25.99
C GLU A 247 1.34 7.74 -25.21
N ILE A 248 1.31 7.65 -23.88
CA ILE A 248 2.46 8.00 -23.02
C ILE A 248 3.69 7.14 -23.37
N LYS A 249 3.52 5.83 -23.59
CA LYS A 249 4.61 4.94 -23.99
C LYS A 249 5.20 5.31 -25.35
N GLN A 250 4.38 5.72 -26.31
CA GLN A 250 4.84 6.19 -27.62
C GLN A 250 5.58 7.51 -27.51
N GLU A 251 5.06 8.46 -26.73
CA GLU A 251 5.72 9.73 -26.46
C GLU A 251 7.09 9.52 -25.81
N ILE A 252 7.17 8.73 -24.73
CA ILE A 252 8.43 8.38 -24.05
C ILE A 252 9.37 7.62 -25.00
N GLY A 253 8.83 6.69 -25.80
CA GLY A 253 9.59 5.93 -26.80
C GLY A 253 10.33 6.85 -27.78
N ASN A 254 9.69 7.95 -28.19
CA ASN A 254 10.28 8.96 -29.06
C ASN A 254 11.29 9.87 -28.33
N PHE A 255 11.24 9.94 -26.99
CA PHE A 255 12.23 10.64 -26.16
C PHE A 255 13.51 9.84 -25.90
N ASN A 256 13.60 8.58 -26.31
CA ASN A 256 14.80 7.76 -26.11
C ASN A 256 16.04 8.24 -26.88
N GLU A 257 15.90 9.21 -27.80
CA GLU A 257 17.05 9.95 -28.35
C GLU A 257 17.69 10.93 -27.34
N TYR A 258 17.08 11.12 -26.16
CA TYR A 258 17.59 11.99 -25.08
C TYR A 258 18.36 11.22 -23.97
N GLU A 259 18.62 9.91 -24.18
CA GLU A 259 19.20 9.00 -23.19
C GLU A 259 20.71 9.16 -22.92
N ASP A 260 21.47 9.83 -23.77
CA ASP A 260 22.92 9.99 -23.54
C ASP A 260 23.26 10.86 -22.31
N SER A 261 22.32 11.69 -21.84
CA SER A 261 22.51 12.47 -20.61
C SER A 261 22.27 11.68 -19.31
N LYS A 262 21.80 10.42 -19.40
CA LYS A 262 21.52 9.55 -18.23
C LYS A 262 22.67 8.61 -17.85
N ILE A 263 23.70 8.46 -18.68
CA ILE A 263 24.79 7.50 -18.44
C ILE A 263 25.69 7.92 -17.26
N ASN A 264 25.90 9.23 -17.03
CA ASN A 264 26.72 9.72 -15.91
C ASN A 264 26.08 9.50 -14.52
N HIS A 265 24.77 9.28 -14.46
CA HIS A 265 24.01 9.04 -13.22
C HIS A 265 24.21 7.64 -12.63
N LEU A 266 24.85 6.74 -13.38
CA LEU A 266 25.15 5.38 -12.94
C LEU A 266 26.54 5.25 -12.31
N GLU A 267 27.43 6.21 -12.53
CA GLU A 267 28.85 6.14 -12.11
C GLU A 267 29.10 6.60 -10.66
N GLU A 268 28.24 7.45 -10.08
CA GLU A 268 28.35 7.89 -8.66
C GLU A 268 28.03 6.80 -7.61
N ARG A 269 27.81 5.56 -8.05
CA ARG A 269 27.27 4.46 -7.25
C ARG A 269 28.31 3.41 -6.83
N ALA A 270 29.57 3.60 -7.23
CA ALA A 270 30.67 2.64 -7.06
C ALA A 270 31.25 2.51 -5.62
N SER A 271 30.74 3.26 -4.63
CA SER A 271 31.32 3.33 -3.27
C SER A 271 30.55 2.53 -2.20
N VAL A 272 29.63 1.63 -2.58
CA VAL A 272 28.74 0.95 -1.62
C VAL A 272 29.29 -0.43 -1.22
N ASP A 273 29.40 -0.65 0.09
CA ASP A 273 29.79 -1.93 0.70
C ASP A 273 28.55 -2.83 0.88
N CYS A 274 28.40 -3.80 -0.03
CA CYS A 274 27.21 -4.64 -0.12
C CYS A 274 27.17 -5.79 0.89
N SER A 275 28.21 -5.94 1.73
CA SER A 275 28.18 -6.85 2.86
C SER A 275 27.24 -6.39 3.99
N LYS A 276 26.77 -5.13 3.96
CA LYS A 276 25.93 -4.50 4.98
C LYS A 276 24.46 -4.29 4.56
N SER A 277 24.06 -4.92 3.46
CA SER A 277 22.84 -4.60 2.72
C SER A 277 21.53 -5.12 3.34
N ASN A 278 21.57 -5.89 4.44
CA ASN A 278 20.38 -6.65 4.89
C ASN A 278 19.63 -6.05 6.09
N VAL A 279 19.67 -4.73 6.31
CA VAL A 279 19.17 -4.17 7.58
C VAL A 279 18.13 -3.08 7.37
N TYR A 280 16.86 -3.45 7.49
CA TYR A 280 15.77 -2.51 7.75
C TYR A 280 15.76 -2.16 9.23
N ASN A 281 15.97 -0.89 9.57
CA ASN A 281 15.81 -0.43 10.94
C ASN A 281 14.34 -0.01 11.13
N LYS A 282 13.63 -0.66 12.04
CA LYS A 282 12.31 -0.19 12.49
C LYS A 282 12.48 1.12 13.26
N GLU A 283 11.74 2.18 12.91
CA GLU A 283 11.77 3.46 13.66
C GLU A 283 10.71 3.53 14.75
N GLY A 284 9.58 2.87 14.53
CA GLY A 284 8.42 2.97 15.42
C GLY A 284 7.14 2.52 14.74
N SER A 285 6.03 2.95 15.32
CA SER A 285 4.68 2.67 14.86
C SER A 285 3.95 3.99 14.59
N LYS A 286 3.19 4.10 13.50
CA LYS A 286 2.18 5.16 13.34
C LYS A 286 0.90 4.76 14.10
N ASP A 287 0.08 5.74 14.46
CA ASP A 287 -1.26 5.55 15.05
C ASP A 287 -1.98 4.33 14.45
N GLY A 288 -2.25 3.31 15.27
CA GLY A 288 -2.84 2.03 14.84
C GLY A 288 -1.84 0.89 14.56
N GLY A 289 -0.60 0.98 15.06
CA GLY A 289 0.34 -0.16 15.08
C GLY A 289 1.17 -0.38 13.80
N ILE A 290 1.02 0.50 12.80
CA ILE A 290 1.69 0.37 11.50
C ILE A 290 3.21 0.59 11.65
N THR A 291 4.03 -0.40 11.27
CA THR A 291 5.49 -0.30 11.34
C THR A 291 6.03 0.71 10.33
N ILE A 292 6.81 1.69 10.81
CA ILE A 292 7.58 2.62 9.96
C ILE A 292 9.05 2.17 9.91
N TYR A 293 9.62 2.13 8.71
CA TYR A 293 11.01 1.74 8.48
C TYR A 293 11.90 2.97 8.21
N ARG A 294 13.05 3.11 8.90
CA ARG A 294 14.05 4.19 8.66
C ARG A 294 14.85 3.87 7.43
N GLU A 295 15.08 4.88 6.62
CA GLU A 295 16.13 4.83 5.61
C GLU A 295 17.53 4.74 6.25
N ASN A 296 18.26 3.67 5.97
CA ASN A 296 19.65 3.55 6.41
C ASN A 296 20.60 3.93 5.26
N LYS A 297 21.43 4.96 5.46
CA LYS A 297 22.42 5.45 4.48
C LYS A 297 23.43 4.39 4.00
N ASN A 298 23.63 3.35 4.82
CA ASN A 298 24.55 2.24 4.56
C ASN A 298 23.84 1.00 4.01
N ASN A 299 22.53 1.02 3.87
CA ASN A 299 21.78 -0.05 3.25
C ASN A 299 21.57 0.32 1.78
N ALA A 300 22.14 -0.49 0.88
CA ALA A 300 21.97 -0.34 -0.58
C ALA A 300 20.49 -0.32 -0.99
N PHE A 301 19.60 -0.89 -0.16
CA PHE A 301 18.17 -1.02 -0.37
C PHE A 301 17.31 0.09 0.25
N LEU A 302 17.90 1.09 0.91
CA LEU A 302 17.17 2.19 1.57
C LEU A 302 17.67 3.59 1.18
N ARG A 303 18.49 3.71 0.13
CA ARG A 303 18.87 5.04 -0.38
C ARG A 303 17.72 5.63 -1.18
N TYR A 304 16.83 6.32 -0.50
CA TYR A 304 15.93 7.28 -1.11
C TYR A 304 16.72 8.39 -1.81
N LYS A 305 16.11 8.97 -2.85
CA LYS A 305 16.67 10.00 -3.75
C LYS A 305 17.45 11.13 -3.07
N LYS A 306 17.19 11.42 -1.78
CA LYS A 306 17.84 12.48 -0.99
C LYS A 306 19.38 12.34 -0.94
N TRP A 307 19.92 11.13 -1.01
CA TRP A 307 21.37 10.88 -0.90
C TRP A 307 22.02 10.27 -2.14
N ASN A 308 21.20 9.81 -3.08
CA ASN A 308 21.63 9.31 -4.36
C ASN A 308 20.44 9.47 -5.30
N ARG A 309 20.46 10.48 -6.18
CA ARG A 309 19.35 10.79 -7.12
C ARG A 309 19.01 9.61 -8.05
N ASP A 310 19.86 8.59 -7.99
CA ASP A 310 20.04 7.56 -8.97
C ASP A 310 19.91 6.15 -8.37
N ALA A 311 19.57 5.96 -7.09
CA ALA A 311 19.32 4.62 -6.56
C ALA A 311 18.22 3.88 -7.36
N ARG A 312 18.47 2.62 -7.75
CA ARG A 312 17.53 1.82 -8.57
C ARG A 312 16.38 1.20 -7.78
N ILE A 313 16.50 1.24 -6.46
CA ILE A 313 15.43 0.92 -5.53
C ILE A 313 14.86 2.28 -5.18
N ASP A 314 13.78 2.64 -5.84
CA ASP A 314 13.11 3.90 -5.65
C ASP A 314 11.89 3.77 -4.71
N GLY A 315 11.71 2.57 -4.15
CA GLY A 315 10.72 2.28 -3.12
C GLY A 315 9.35 2.16 -3.75
N CYS A 316 8.32 2.66 -3.07
CA CYS A 316 6.98 2.69 -3.65
C CYS A 316 6.87 3.86 -4.64
N SER A 317 7.56 3.76 -5.77
CA SER A 317 7.75 4.81 -6.78
C SER A 317 6.54 5.05 -7.69
N ILE A 318 5.35 4.66 -7.23
CA ILE A 318 4.11 4.99 -7.93
C ILE A 318 4.02 6.52 -7.99
N PRO A 319 3.92 7.13 -9.18
CA PRO A 319 3.88 8.59 -9.37
C PRO A 319 2.49 9.11 -9.00
N THR A 320 2.09 8.90 -7.75
CA THR A 320 0.84 9.41 -7.20
C THR A 320 1.03 10.07 -5.85
N ASP A 321 0.34 11.19 -5.58
CA ASP A 321 0.30 11.76 -4.21
C ASP A 321 -0.47 10.85 -3.24
N LEU A 322 -1.24 9.90 -3.80
CA LEU A 322 -1.58 8.68 -3.08
C LEU A 322 -0.31 7.87 -2.91
N GLY A 323 0.08 7.61 -1.67
CA GLY A 323 0.99 6.50 -1.44
C GLY A 323 2.45 6.85 -1.27
N LYS A 324 2.79 8.09 -0.90
CA LYS A 324 3.93 8.17 0.04
C LYS A 324 3.52 7.65 1.38
N ASN A 325 2.44 8.17 1.97
CA ASN A 325 2.04 7.86 3.35
C ASN A 325 1.28 6.53 3.47
N GLU A 326 0.44 6.20 2.50
CA GLU A 326 -0.35 4.97 2.49
C GLU A 326 0.47 3.75 2.09
N LEU A 327 1.58 3.92 1.35
CA LEU A 327 2.47 2.82 0.97
C LEU A 327 3.72 2.71 1.85
N ILE A 328 3.92 3.60 2.82
CA ILE A 328 4.96 3.43 3.86
C ILE A 328 4.94 2.02 4.45
N PRO A 329 3.79 1.44 4.82
CA PRO A 329 3.76 0.09 5.38
C PRO A 329 4.37 -0.92 4.40
N PHE A 330 4.10 -0.75 3.10
CA PHE A 330 4.55 -1.63 2.03
C PHE A 330 5.93 -1.32 1.48
N LEU A 331 6.66 -0.34 2.03
CA LEU A 331 7.99 0.03 1.56
C LEU A 331 8.96 -1.18 1.47
N PRO A 332 9.00 -2.13 2.43
CA PRO A 332 9.83 -3.33 2.28
C PRO A 332 9.43 -4.19 1.09
N ALA A 333 8.12 -4.31 0.82
CA ALA A 333 7.62 -5.06 -0.33
C ALA A 333 7.98 -4.34 -1.65
N CYS A 334 7.84 -3.02 -1.72
CA CYS A 334 8.23 -2.22 -2.88
C CYS A 334 9.73 -2.36 -3.17
N ASN A 335 10.59 -2.27 -2.16
CA ASN A 335 12.03 -2.47 -2.35
C ASN A 335 12.36 -3.88 -2.85
N GLY A 336 11.66 -4.91 -2.34
CA GLY A 336 11.82 -6.28 -2.83
C GLY A 336 11.35 -6.45 -4.28
N HIS A 337 10.33 -5.69 -4.68
CA HIS A 337 9.79 -5.65 -6.04
C HIS A 337 10.77 -5.02 -7.03
N ASP A 338 11.34 -3.86 -6.71
CA ASP A 338 12.37 -3.19 -7.52
C ASP A 338 13.58 -4.11 -7.77
N VAL A 339 14.04 -4.79 -6.72
CA VAL A 339 15.14 -5.76 -6.83
C VAL A 339 14.74 -6.92 -7.72
N CYS A 340 13.51 -7.43 -7.57
CA CYS A 340 13.02 -8.50 -8.42
C CYS A 340 12.99 -8.09 -9.89
N TYR A 341 12.50 -6.90 -10.22
CA TYR A 341 12.48 -6.38 -11.59
C TYR A 341 13.86 -6.36 -12.22
N ASN A 342 14.86 -5.94 -11.44
CA ASN A 342 16.24 -5.96 -11.89
C ASN A 342 16.76 -7.40 -12.12
N CYS A 343 16.34 -8.37 -11.30
CA CYS A 343 17.02 -9.66 -11.20
C CYS A 343 16.31 -10.86 -11.80
N ASN A 344 15.01 -10.73 -12.09
CA ASN A 344 14.20 -11.75 -12.71
C ASN A 344 13.90 -11.38 -14.17
N THR A 345 13.66 -12.40 -14.99
CA THR A 345 13.24 -12.23 -16.39
C THR A 345 11.72 -12.27 -16.55
N ASN A 346 10.98 -12.57 -15.48
CA ASN A 346 9.54 -12.71 -15.47
C ASN A 346 8.91 -11.68 -14.52
N LYS A 347 8.34 -10.62 -15.09
CA LYS A 347 7.57 -9.58 -14.38
C LYS A 347 6.47 -10.18 -13.51
N GLY A 348 5.75 -11.17 -14.04
CA GLY A 348 4.64 -11.81 -13.33
C GLY A 348 5.09 -12.48 -12.02
N ILE A 349 6.28 -13.09 -11.97
CA ILE A 349 6.81 -13.64 -10.71
C ILE A 349 7.08 -12.51 -9.71
N CYS A 350 7.67 -11.41 -10.17
CA CYS A 350 7.96 -10.25 -9.31
C CYS A 350 6.72 -9.61 -8.74
N ASP A 351 5.69 -9.37 -9.56
CA ASP A 351 4.45 -8.77 -9.10
C ASP A 351 3.74 -9.70 -8.09
N GLN A 352 3.77 -11.01 -8.33
CA GLN A 352 3.18 -12.00 -7.41
C GLN A 352 3.93 -12.03 -6.06
N ASP A 353 5.26 -11.99 -6.09
CA ASP A 353 6.08 -11.91 -4.88
C ASP A 353 5.85 -10.59 -4.13
N PHE A 354 5.72 -9.48 -4.86
CA PHE A 354 5.39 -8.18 -4.30
C PHE A 354 4.06 -8.19 -3.54
N PHE A 355 3.00 -8.73 -4.15
CA PHE A 355 1.71 -8.86 -3.48
C PHE A 355 1.77 -9.81 -2.28
N SER A 356 2.44 -10.95 -2.42
CA SER A 356 2.68 -11.90 -1.32
C SER A 356 3.37 -11.22 -0.14
N ASN A 357 4.39 -10.40 -0.42
CA ASN A 357 5.13 -9.65 0.58
C ASN A 357 4.26 -8.59 1.28
N MET A 358 3.43 -7.84 0.54
CA MET A 358 2.48 -6.90 1.15
C MET A 358 1.46 -7.61 2.06
N LYS A 359 0.95 -8.78 1.68
CA LYS A 359 0.05 -9.55 2.56
C LYS A 359 0.72 -10.03 3.84
N LYS A 360 1.99 -10.45 3.77
CA LYS A 360 2.77 -10.80 4.97
C LYS A 360 2.92 -9.59 5.88
N ILE A 361 3.16 -8.41 5.30
CA ILE A 361 3.20 -7.14 6.04
C ILE A 361 1.86 -6.90 6.74
N CYS A 362 0.73 -7.03 6.05
CA CYS A 362 -0.57 -6.89 6.69
C CYS A 362 -0.79 -7.84 7.87
N ASN A 363 -0.47 -9.13 7.72
CA ASN A 363 -0.63 -10.11 8.80
C ASN A 363 0.34 -9.87 9.97
N SER A 364 1.48 -9.22 9.71
CA SER A 364 2.55 -9.02 10.68
C SER A 364 2.52 -7.64 11.33
N ASP A 365 1.95 -6.62 10.71
CA ASP A 365 1.80 -5.30 11.32
C ASP A 365 0.51 -5.20 12.15
N TYR A 366 -0.56 -5.88 11.71
CA TYR A 366 -1.81 -5.91 12.47
C TYR A 366 -1.90 -7.14 13.36
N PRO A 367 -2.43 -7.02 14.59
CA PRO A 367 -2.66 -8.17 15.44
C PRO A 367 -3.80 -9.02 14.89
N TRP A 368 -3.74 -10.34 15.10
CA TRP A 368 -4.68 -11.28 14.50
C TRP A 368 -6.14 -10.97 14.84
N TRP A 369 -6.40 -10.35 16.00
CA TRP A 369 -7.73 -9.97 16.48
C TRP A 369 -8.31 -8.73 15.79
N ASN A 370 -7.50 -7.90 15.10
CA ASN A 370 -7.99 -6.72 14.37
C ASN A 370 -8.35 -7.09 12.92
N ILE A 371 -9.45 -7.83 12.77
CA ILE A 371 -9.87 -8.41 11.48
C ILE A 371 -10.10 -7.32 10.42
N VAL A 372 -10.72 -6.21 10.82
CA VAL A 372 -11.05 -5.10 9.92
C VAL A 372 -9.77 -4.50 9.34
N ALA A 373 -8.80 -4.16 10.20
CA ALA A 373 -7.54 -3.56 9.75
C ALA A 373 -6.71 -4.52 8.87
N ILE A 374 -6.68 -5.81 9.20
CA ILE A 374 -6.04 -6.83 8.35
C ILE A 374 -6.70 -6.88 6.96
N GLY A 375 -8.04 -6.94 6.93
CA GLY A 375 -8.83 -6.98 5.71
C GLY A 375 -8.61 -5.75 4.82
N GLU A 376 -8.67 -4.55 5.41
CA GLU A 376 -8.38 -3.29 4.72
C GLU A 376 -6.98 -3.27 4.11
N CYS A 377 -5.96 -3.61 4.91
CA CYS A 377 -4.57 -3.65 4.44
C CYS A 377 -4.37 -4.60 3.25
N ILE A 378 -4.99 -5.78 3.28
CA ILE A 378 -4.87 -6.75 2.18
C ILE A 378 -5.54 -6.23 0.90
N VAL A 379 -6.65 -5.51 1.01
CA VAL A 379 -7.28 -4.91 -0.17
C VAL A 379 -6.42 -3.79 -0.74
N GLU A 380 -5.83 -2.95 0.12
CA GLU A 380 -4.87 -1.95 -0.31
C GLU A 380 -3.69 -2.59 -1.04
N ALA A 381 -3.13 -3.67 -0.49
CA ALA A 381 -2.10 -4.46 -1.16
C ALA A 381 -2.56 -4.97 -2.55
N GLY A 382 -3.82 -5.41 -2.67
CA GLY A 382 -4.38 -5.89 -3.94
C GLY A 382 -4.52 -4.78 -4.98
N VAL A 383 -4.92 -3.58 -4.55
CA VAL A 383 -5.01 -2.40 -5.42
C VAL A 383 -3.63 -1.97 -5.89
N VAL A 384 -2.64 -1.94 -4.99
CA VAL A 384 -1.25 -1.58 -5.31
C VAL A 384 -0.64 -2.59 -6.28
N PHE A 385 -0.85 -3.89 -6.04
CA PHE A 385 -0.47 -4.95 -6.98
C PHE A 385 -1.11 -4.74 -8.35
N SER A 386 -2.39 -4.39 -8.40
CA SER A 386 -3.10 -4.14 -9.66
C SER A 386 -2.55 -2.93 -10.41
N ALA A 387 -2.18 -1.87 -9.70
CA ALA A 387 -1.53 -0.70 -10.29
C ALA A 387 -0.18 -1.10 -10.91
N VAL A 388 0.64 -1.88 -10.21
CA VAL A 388 1.92 -2.37 -10.72
C VAL A 388 1.75 -3.33 -11.91
N ASP A 389 0.75 -4.21 -11.89
CA ASP A 389 0.45 -5.10 -13.02
C ASP A 389 0.15 -4.27 -14.29
N LEU A 390 -0.64 -3.20 -14.16
CA LEU A 390 -1.05 -2.33 -15.27
C LEU A 390 0.06 -1.38 -15.75
N PHE A 391 0.74 -0.71 -14.82
CA PHE A 391 1.63 0.42 -15.12
C PHE A 391 3.12 0.05 -15.06
N GLY A 392 3.50 -1.05 -14.41
CA GLY A 392 4.91 -1.42 -14.15
C GLY A 392 5.69 -1.96 -15.35
N PHE A 393 5.10 -2.06 -16.55
CA PHE A 393 5.78 -2.63 -17.72
C PHE A 393 7.02 -1.85 -18.15
N SER A 394 6.93 -0.52 -18.21
CA SER A 394 8.07 0.32 -18.62
C SER A 394 9.22 0.19 -17.63
N SER A 395 8.92 0.24 -16.33
CA SER A 395 9.92 0.08 -15.28
C SER A 395 10.62 -1.29 -15.36
N PHE A 396 9.85 -2.37 -15.55
CA PHE A 396 10.43 -3.71 -15.74
C PHE A 396 11.32 -3.81 -16.99
N ASP A 397 10.87 -3.28 -18.12
CA ASP A 397 11.62 -3.36 -19.38
C ASP A 397 12.88 -2.49 -19.36
N GLU A 398 12.81 -1.28 -18.78
CA GLU A 398 13.97 -0.43 -18.52
C GLU A 398 14.96 -1.12 -17.58
N ASP A 399 14.45 -1.83 -16.58
CA ASP A 399 15.26 -2.61 -15.67
C ASP A 399 16.02 -3.73 -16.36
N LYS A 400 15.31 -4.48 -17.19
CA LYS A 400 15.85 -5.55 -18.02
C LYS A 400 16.85 -5.05 -19.05
N LYS A 401 16.57 -3.98 -19.79
CA LYS A 401 17.48 -3.41 -20.81
C LYS A 401 18.82 -3.01 -20.20
N TRP A 402 18.75 -2.32 -19.06
CA TRP A 402 19.95 -1.97 -18.31
C TRP A 402 20.71 -3.23 -17.88
N ARG A 403 20.01 -4.23 -17.32
CA ARG A 403 20.64 -5.50 -16.94
C ARG A 403 21.37 -6.12 -18.13
N GLU A 404 20.72 -6.23 -19.27
CA GLU A 404 21.31 -6.80 -20.49
C GLU A 404 22.53 -6.01 -20.99
N LYS A 405 22.53 -4.68 -20.81
CA LYS A 405 23.66 -3.81 -21.16
C LYS A 405 24.88 -3.99 -20.25
N TYR A 406 24.69 -4.30 -18.97
CA TYR A 406 25.78 -4.29 -17.98
C TYR A 406 26.15 -5.67 -17.43
N VAL A 407 25.21 -6.60 -17.25
CA VAL A 407 25.47 -7.92 -16.64
C VAL A 407 26.28 -8.82 -17.56
N GLY A 408 27.42 -9.31 -17.06
CA GLY A 408 28.30 -10.23 -17.80
C GLY A 408 29.15 -9.57 -18.88
N THR A 409 29.11 -8.24 -18.99
CA THR A 409 29.96 -7.47 -19.90
C THR A 409 31.21 -6.97 -19.19
N SER A 410 32.26 -6.64 -19.93
CA SER A 410 33.47 -5.98 -19.39
C SER A 410 33.15 -4.63 -18.74
N ALA A 411 32.08 -3.95 -19.16
CA ALA A 411 31.56 -2.75 -18.52
C ALA A 411 30.95 -3.05 -17.12
N GLY A 412 30.41 -4.25 -16.90
CA GLY A 412 29.92 -4.71 -15.61
C GLY A 412 31.02 -5.20 -14.65
N ILE A 413 32.08 -5.84 -15.17
CA ILE A 413 33.19 -6.36 -14.34
C ILE A 413 33.95 -5.23 -13.63
N ASN A 414 34.07 -4.07 -14.27
CA ASN A 414 34.69 -2.89 -13.69
C ASN A 414 33.70 -2.00 -12.92
N ASN A 415 32.43 -2.40 -12.81
CA ASN A 415 31.39 -1.67 -12.10
C ASN A 415 31.03 -2.42 -10.79
N PRO A 416 31.48 -1.94 -9.62
CA PRO A 416 31.24 -2.58 -8.32
C PRO A 416 29.76 -2.81 -8.00
N MET A 417 28.85 -2.07 -8.64
CA MET A 417 27.40 -2.19 -8.44
C MET A 417 26.83 -3.55 -8.84
N TRP A 418 27.46 -4.26 -9.79
CA TRP A 418 26.96 -5.53 -10.30
C TRP A 418 26.82 -6.59 -9.19
N TYR A 419 27.69 -6.56 -8.18
CA TYR A 419 27.73 -7.54 -7.11
C TYR A 419 26.53 -7.48 -6.16
N CYS A 420 25.76 -6.39 -6.17
CA CYS A 420 24.84 -6.07 -5.08
C CYS A 420 23.36 -6.26 -5.41
N ALA A 421 23.01 -6.34 -6.70
CA ALA A 421 21.60 -6.33 -7.08
C ALA A 421 21.03 -7.74 -7.23
N CYS A 422 21.78 -8.71 -7.74
CA CYS A 422 21.20 -9.99 -8.19
C CYS A 422 21.96 -11.23 -7.72
N SER A 423 22.62 -11.17 -6.57
CA SER A 423 23.26 -12.36 -6.00
C SER A 423 22.20 -13.43 -5.66
N SER A 424 22.61 -14.69 -5.60
CA SER A 424 21.71 -15.77 -5.14
C SER A 424 21.16 -15.51 -3.74
N ASN A 425 21.92 -14.78 -2.90
CA ASN A 425 21.50 -14.36 -1.57
C ASN A 425 20.43 -13.24 -1.60
N ASP A 426 20.54 -12.28 -2.51
CA ASP A 426 19.54 -11.20 -2.64
C ASP A 426 18.24 -11.77 -3.21
N LYS A 427 18.36 -12.64 -4.22
CA LYS A 427 17.22 -13.38 -4.78
C LYS A 427 16.52 -14.22 -3.72
N SER A 428 17.25 -14.95 -2.88
CA SER A 428 16.62 -15.83 -1.88
C SER A 428 15.97 -15.09 -0.71
N LYS A 429 16.38 -13.85 -0.42
CA LYS A 429 15.86 -13.05 0.71
C LYS A 429 14.78 -12.04 0.32
N LEU A 430 14.77 -11.58 -0.94
CA LEU A 430 13.85 -10.52 -1.40
C LEU A 430 12.78 -11.06 -2.34
N MET A 431 13.09 -12.10 -3.12
CA MET A 431 12.08 -12.82 -3.86
C MET A 431 11.47 -13.89 -2.97
N SER A 432 10.20 -13.71 -2.65
CA SER A 432 9.29 -14.71 -2.06
C SER A 432 9.46 -15.12 -0.58
N LYS A 433 10.58 -14.95 0.14
CA LYS A 433 10.69 -15.45 1.53
C LYS A 433 11.61 -14.60 2.44
N ASN A 434 11.00 -14.10 3.51
CA ASN A 434 11.59 -13.57 4.76
C ASN A 434 12.41 -12.29 4.60
N PHE A 435 11.75 -11.15 4.82
CA PHE A 435 12.46 -9.96 5.24
C PHE A 435 13.07 -10.22 6.62
N LEU A 436 14.31 -9.80 6.83
CA LEU A 436 14.85 -9.70 8.19
C LEU A 436 14.51 -8.31 8.72
N ILE A 437 13.73 -8.25 9.79
CA ILE A 437 13.52 -6.99 10.52
C ILE A 437 14.50 -6.94 11.67
N LYS A 438 15.23 -5.84 11.72
CA LYS A 438 16.02 -5.50 12.89
C LYS A 438 15.13 -4.76 13.88
N ASP A 439 14.93 -5.34 15.05
CA ASP A 439 14.26 -4.65 16.15
C ASP A 439 15.13 -3.50 16.69
N SER A 440 14.56 -2.69 17.57
CA SER A 440 15.24 -1.57 18.24
C SER A 440 16.44 -2.01 19.11
N ASN A 441 16.48 -3.28 19.54
CA ASN A 441 17.59 -3.87 20.28
C ASN A 441 18.71 -4.39 19.37
N GLY A 442 18.51 -4.30 18.05
CA GLY A 442 19.46 -4.74 17.06
C GLY A 442 19.44 -6.23 16.76
N ASN A 443 18.45 -6.97 17.26
CA ASN A 443 18.24 -8.37 16.93
C ASN A 443 17.55 -8.50 15.58
N TYR A 444 17.97 -9.49 14.80
CA TYR A 444 17.36 -9.81 13.52
C TYR A 444 16.30 -10.87 13.74
N HIS A 445 15.09 -10.59 13.29
CA HIS A 445 14.00 -11.54 13.27
C HIS A 445 13.64 -11.81 11.82
N ASP A 446 13.52 -13.10 11.48
CA ASP A 446 12.78 -13.46 10.28
C ASP A 446 11.35 -12.93 10.43
N TYR A 447 10.84 -12.27 9.39
CA TYR A 447 9.44 -11.85 9.33
C TYR A 447 8.56 -13.10 9.13
N TYR A 448 8.23 -13.77 10.24
CA TYR A 448 7.27 -14.87 10.33
C TYR A 448 6.04 -14.47 11.12
#